data_AF-A0A402A061-F1
#
_entry.id   AF-A0A402A061-F1
#
_cell.length_a   1.000
_cell.length_b   1.000
_cell.length_c   1.000
_cell.angle_alpha   90.00
_cell.angle_beta   90.00
_cell.angle_gamma   90.00
#
_symmetry.space_group_name_H-M   'P 1'
#
loop_
_entity.id
_entity.type
_entity.pdbx_description
1 polymer ?
#
loop_
_entity_poly.entity_id
_entity_poly.type
_entity_poly.pdbx_seq_one_letter_code
_entity_poly.pdbx_strand_id
1 'polypeptide(L)'
;MTDKLVAPETDHFSDQAKIHHQIRDKLREAVSSFDTHHDTITGQLESSQTEHYSDWWRLLKNYMLDQADLHEQLGNNLITAGNNYYTSDQNVANKMQETPIPPLS
;
A
#
# COMPACT_ATOMS: atom_id res chain seq x y z
N MET A 1 -18.47 11.53 -28.96
CA MET A 1 -17.72 10.53 -28.17
C MET A 1 -17.28 11.24 -26.91
N THR A 2 -17.97 11.01 -25.80
CA THR A 2 -17.55 11.51 -24.49
C THR A 2 -16.40 10.65 -24.04
N ASP A 3 -15.18 11.10 -24.34
CA ASP A 3 -13.99 10.62 -23.63
C ASP A 3 -14.30 10.81 -22.16
N LYS A 4 -14.55 9.70 -21.47
CA LYS A 4 -14.65 9.69 -20.03
C LYS A 4 -13.30 10.20 -19.54
N LEU A 5 -13.26 11.47 -19.13
CA LEU A 5 -12.29 11.98 -18.18
C LEU A 5 -12.40 11.10 -16.94
N VAL A 6 -11.73 9.96 -16.95
CA VAL A 6 -11.28 9.34 -15.70
C VAL A 6 -10.32 10.38 -15.15
N ALA A 7 -10.69 11.00 -14.03
CA ALA A 7 -9.94 12.11 -13.49
C ALA A 7 -8.50 11.65 -13.26
N PRO A 8 -7.47 12.32 -13.81
CA PRO A 8 -6.07 11.90 -13.67
C PRO A 8 -5.62 11.76 -12.19
N GLU A 9 -6.38 12.35 -11.28
CA GLU A 9 -6.20 12.25 -9.83
C GLU A 9 -6.57 10.86 -9.28
N THR A 10 -7.58 10.16 -9.82
CA THR A 10 -7.89 8.77 -9.41
C THR A 10 -6.83 7.78 -9.86
N ASP A 11 -6.22 8.03 -11.02
CA ASP A 11 -5.12 7.22 -11.53
C ASP A 11 -3.88 7.36 -10.65
N HIS A 12 -3.61 8.58 -10.15
CA HIS A 12 -2.51 8.85 -9.22
C HIS A 12 -2.65 8.06 -7.90
N PHE A 13 -3.84 8.01 -7.29
CA PHE A 13 -4.07 7.23 -6.07
C PHE A 13 -3.85 5.73 -6.29
N SER A 14 -4.35 5.20 -7.42
CA SER A 14 -4.17 3.80 -7.80
C SER A 14 -2.69 3.45 -7.99
N ASP A 15 -1.93 4.30 -8.67
CA ASP A 15 -0.51 4.03 -8.91
C ASP A 15 0.33 4.12 -7.64
N GLN A 16 0.06 5.08 -6.76
CA GLN A 16 0.69 5.13 -5.43
C GLN A 16 0.34 3.89 -4.59
N ALA A 17 -0.91 3.45 -4.60
CA ALA A 17 -1.32 2.24 -3.89
C ALA A 17 -0.55 0.99 -4.37
N LYS A 18 -0.37 0.84 -5.69
CA LYS A 18 0.45 -0.25 -6.26
C LYS A 18 1.89 -0.19 -5.77
N ILE A 19 2.50 0.99 -5.71
CA ILE A 19 3.88 1.14 -5.19
C ILE A 19 3.95 0.67 -3.74
N HIS A 20 3.01 1.08 -2.89
CA HIS A 20 2.99 0.65 -1.50
C HIS A 20 2.80 -0.86 -1.35
N HIS A 21 1.90 -1.47 -2.12
CA HIS A 21 1.71 -2.93 -2.14
C HIS A 21 2.95 -3.68 -2.64
N GLN A 22 3.65 -3.16 -3.65
CA GLN A 22 4.92 -3.73 -4.11
C GLN A 22 6.01 -3.66 -3.04
N ILE A 23 6.07 -2.58 -2.26
CA ILE A 23 7.02 -2.45 -1.14
C ILE A 23 6.69 -3.48 -0.06
N ARG A 24 5.42 -3.63 0.33
CA ARG A 24 4.97 -4.68 1.26
C ARG A 24 5.42 -6.06 0.80
N ASP A 25 5.22 -6.39 -0.48
CA ASP A 25 5.58 -7.71 -1.02
C ASP A 25 7.09 -7.96 -0.95
N LYS A 26 7.89 -6.96 -1.34
CA LYS A 26 9.36 -7.04 -1.24
C LYS A 26 9.86 -7.19 0.19
N LEU A 27 9.23 -6.51 1.16
CA LEU A 27 9.57 -6.66 2.58
C LEU A 27 9.29 -8.08 3.07
N ARG A 28 8.13 -8.65 2.72
CA ARG A 28 7.74 -10.02 3.08
C ARG A 28 8.63 -11.07 2.40
N GLU A 29 8.98 -10.86 1.12
CA GLU A 29 9.93 -11.70 0.39
C GLU A 29 11.31 -11.68 1.05
N ALA A 30 11.80 -10.50 1.41
CA ALA A 30 13.07 -10.36 2.10
C ALA A 30 13.07 -11.09 3.45
N VAL A 31 11.99 -10.96 4.25
CA VAL A 31 11.84 -11.74 5.51
C VAL A 31 11.94 -13.23 5.26
N SER A 32 11.23 -13.76 4.24
CA SER A 32 11.29 -15.19 3.90
C SER A 32 12.69 -15.64 3.47
N SER A 33 13.42 -14.81 2.72
CA SER A 33 14.80 -15.10 2.32
C SER A 33 15.73 -15.11 3.52
N PHE A 34 15.59 -14.14 4.43
CA PHE A 34 16.41 -14.07 5.64
C PHE A 34 16.09 -15.19 6.64
N ASP A 35 14.85 -15.66 6.76
CA ASP A 35 14.52 -16.84 7.58
C ASP A 35 15.35 -18.07 7.12
N THR A 36 15.46 -18.27 5.80
CA THR A 36 16.29 -19.36 5.23
C THR A 36 17.78 -19.20 5.55
N HIS A 37 18.28 -17.96 5.52
CA HIS A 37 19.68 -17.68 5.87
C HIS A 37 19.93 -17.80 7.37
N HIS A 38 18.95 -17.43 8.20
CA HIS A 38 19.04 -17.52 9.66
C HIS A 38 19.19 -18.98 10.10
N ASP A 39 18.40 -19.89 9.54
CA ASP A 39 18.52 -21.33 9.80
C ASP A 39 19.91 -21.86 9.40
N THR A 40 20.42 -21.41 8.25
CA THR A 40 21.75 -21.82 7.76
C THR A 40 22.88 -21.33 8.66
N ILE A 41 22.82 -20.06 9.07
CA ILE A 41 23.87 -19.42 9.88
C ILE A 41 23.84 -19.97 11.30
N THR A 42 22.67 -20.09 11.92
CA THR A 42 22.55 -20.64 13.28
C THR A 42 23.03 -22.09 13.39
N GLY A 43 22.89 -22.88 12.32
CA GLY A 43 23.46 -24.23 12.25
C GLY A 43 25.00 -24.31 12.27
N GLN A 44 25.69 -23.18 12.03
CA GLN A 44 27.16 -23.10 11.97
C GLN A 44 27.78 -22.39 13.19
N LEU A 45 26.96 -21.75 14.02
CA LEU A 45 27.41 -20.95 15.16
C LEU A 45 27.50 -21.77 16.44
N GLU A 46 28.39 -21.35 17.35
CA GLU A 46 28.39 -21.84 18.73
C GLU A 46 27.18 -21.30 19.50
N SER A 47 26.72 -22.03 20.53
CA SER A 47 25.48 -21.73 21.27
C SER A 47 25.28 -20.27 21.69
N SER A 48 26.32 -19.60 22.22
CA SER A 48 26.24 -18.20 22.65
C SER A 48 26.15 -17.21 21.48
N GLN A 49 26.73 -17.54 20.33
CA GLN A 49 26.63 -16.74 19.11
C GLN A 49 25.26 -16.91 18.44
N THR A 50 24.70 -18.12 18.51
CA THR A 50 23.35 -18.44 18.02
C THR A 50 22.27 -17.63 18.74
N GLU A 51 22.37 -17.46 20.06
CA GLU A 51 21.41 -16.67 20.84
C GLU A 51 21.40 -15.20 20.39
N HIS A 52 22.58 -14.54 20.40
CA HIS A 52 22.70 -13.15 19.98
C HIS A 52 22.27 -12.91 18.53
N TYR A 53 22.66 -13.81 17.62
CA TYR A 53 22.26 -13.72 16.22
C TYR A 53 20.75 -13.91 16.03
N SER A 54 20.14 -14.85 16.77
CA SER A 54 18.69 -15.10 16.70
C SER A 54 17.87 -13.95 17.27
N ASP A 55 18.34 -13.30 18.33
CA ASP A 55 17.69 -12.10 18.86
C ASP A 55 17.77 -10.92 17.89
N TRP A 56 18.94 -10.71 17.28
CA TRP A 56 19.09 -9.69 16.25
C TRP A 56 18.18 -9.97 15.05
N TRP A 57 18.13 -11.23 14.59
CA TRP A 57 17.24 -11.65 13.51
C TRP A 57 15.77 -11.39 13.86
N ARG A 58 15.32 -11.78 15.06
CA ARG A 58 13.96 -11.56 15.54
C ARG A 58 13.57 -10.07 15.52
N LEU A 59 14.47 -9.18 15.95
CA LEU A 59 14.21 -7.74 15.94
C LEU A 59 14.09 -7.19 14.50
N LEU A 60 15.00 -7.57 13.61
CA LEU A 60 14.96 -7.17 12.21
C LEU A 60 13.70 -7.68 11.52
N LYS A 61 13.35 -8.96 11.71
CA LYS A 61 12.14 -9.58 11.17
C LYS A 61 10.89 -8.83 11.58
N ASN A 62 10.72 -8.57 12.88
CA ASN A 62 9.56 -7.85 13.39
C ASN A 62 9.47 -6.45 12.77
N TYR A 63 10.59 -5.71 12.73
CA TYR A 63 10.62 -4.40 12.10
C TYR A 63 10.19 -4.44 10.63
N MET A 64 10.68 -5.40 9.84
CA MET A 64 10.33 -5.52 8.43
C MET A 64 8.85 -5.90 8.22
N LEU A 65 8.30 -6.75 9.07
CA LEU A 65 6.88 -7.12 9.03
C LEU A 65 5.99 -5.93 9.42
N ASP A 66 6.36 -5.19 10.47
CA ASP A 66 5.64 -3.97 10.87
C ASP A 66 5.65 -2.93 9.73
N GLN A 67 6.79 -2.75 9.06
CA GLN A 67 6.87 -1.88 7.87
C GLN A 67 5.99 -2.40 6.72
N ALA A 68 5.95 -3.72 6.49
CA ALA A 68 5.09 -4.30 5.44
C ALA A 68 3.60 -4.02 5.71
N ASP A 69 3.17 -4.16 6.96
CA ASP A 69 1.78 -3.89 7.36
C ASP A 69 1.42 -2.41 7.27
N LEU A 70 2.37 -1.51 7.59
CA LEU A 70 2.19 -0.06 7.35
C LEU A 70 2.02 0.25 5.87
N HIS A 71 2.85 -0.34 5.01
CA HIS A 71 2.74 -0.17 3.56
C HIS A 71 1.42 -0.75 3.02
N GLU A 72 0.94 -1.87 3.56
CA GLU A 72 -0.38 -2.39 3.22
C GLU A 72 -1.51 -1.41 3.58
N GLN A 73 -1.49 -0.89 4.81
CA GLN A 73 -2.48 0.08 5.28
C GLN A 73 -2.46 1.36 4.42
N LEU A 74 -1.27 1.88 4.09
CA LEU A 74 -1.13 3.05 3.23
C LEU A 74 -1.71 2.80 1.83
N GLY A 75 -1.40 1.65 1.21
CA GLY A 75 -1.97 1.29 -0.08
C GLY A 75 -3.50 1.20 -0.05
N ASN A 76 -4.06 0.59 1.00
CA ASN A 76 -5.52 0.47 1.17
C ASN A 76 -6.20 1.82 1.43
N ASN A 77 -5.55 2.70 2.19
CA ASN A 77 -6.03 4.06 2.45
C ASN A 77 -6.03 4.91 1.17
N LEU A 78 -5.02 4.77 0.31
CA LEU A 78 -4.95 5.45 -0.99
C LEU A 78 -6.07 5.00 -1.92
N ILE A 79 -6.35 3.69 -1.98
CA ILE A 79 -7.49 3.15 -2.76
C ILE A 79 -8.81 3.74 -2.24
N THR A 80 -8.98 3.79 -0.92
CA THR A 80 -10.19 4.36 -0.29
C THR A 80 -10.33 5.85 -0.60
N ALA A 81 -9.23 6.61 -0.52
CA ALA A 81 -9.21 8.03 -0.85
C ALA A 81 -9.56 8.27 -2.33
N GLY A 82 -8.99 7.49 -3.25
CA GLY A 82 -9.32 7.57 -4.68
C GLY A 82 -10.80 7.27 -4.97
N ASN A 83 -11.38 6.26 -4.33
CA ASN A 83 -12.80 5.95 -4.46
C ASN A 83 -13.71 7.07 -3.93
N ASN A 84 -13.36 7.66 -2.80
CA ASN A 84 -14.10 8.77 -2.21
C ASN A 84 -14.04 10.02 -3.11
N TYR A 85 -12.87 10.31 -3.67
CA TYR A 85 -12.68 11.40 -4.62
C TYR A 85 -13.55 11.21 -5.87
N TYR A 86 -13.46 10.04 -6.51
CA TYR A 86 -14.28 9.71 -7.68
C TYR A 86 -15.78 9.88 -7.42
N THR A 87 -16.25 9.41 -6.27
CA THR A 87 -17.66 9.48 -5.88
C THR A 87 -18.11 10.94 -5.65
N SER A 88 -17.26 11.75 -5.02
CA SER A 88 -17.52 13.18 -4.83
C SER A 88 -17.68 13.90 -6.17
N ASP A 89 -16.78 13.67 -7.12
CA ASP A 89 -16.83 14.28 -8.45
C ASP A 89 -18.09 13.91 -9.22
N GLN A 90 -18.50 12.63 -9.18
CA GLN A 90 -19.75 12.20 -9.81
C GLN A 90 -20.98 12.89 -9.19
N ASN A 91 -21.01 13.04 -7.86
CA ASN A 91 -22.10 13.73 -7.18
C ASN A 91 -22.18 15.22 -7.55
N VAL A 92 -21.04 15.90 -7.71
CA VAL A 92 -20.99 17.29 -8.17
C VAL A 92 -21.47 17.39 -9.62
N ALA A 93 -20.98 16.52 -10.50
CA ALA A 93 -21.37 16.51 -11.91
C ALA A 93 -22.89 16.27 -12.08
N ASN A 94 -23.47 15.33 -11.32
CA ASN A 94 -24.90 15.06 -11.35
C ASN A 94 -25.73 16.26 -10.87
N LYS A 95 -25.32 16.92 -9.78
CA LYS A 95 -26.01 18.13 -9.29
C LYS A 95 -26.00 19.29 -10.28
N MET A 96 -24.91 19.47 -11.04
CA MET A 96 -24.83 20.51 -12.08
C MET A 96 -25.76 20.24 -13.27
N GLN A 97 -26.08 18.96 -13.55
CA GLN A 97 -27.04 18.59 -14.59
C GLN A 97 -28.50 18.76 -14.15
N GLU A 98 -28.78 18.66 -12.85
CA GLU A 98 -30.14 18.76 -12.30
C GLU A 98 -30.60 20.21 -12.07
N THR A 99 -29.72 21.21 -12.10
CA THR A 99 -30.12 22.62 -12.02
C THR A 99 -30.86 23.07 -13.29
N PRO A 100 -32.17 23.39 -13.23
CA PRO A 100 -32.91 23.85 -14.40
C PRO A 100 -32.39 25.23 -14.83
N ILE A 101 -32.20 25.44 -16.13
CA ILE A 101 -32.00 26.78 -16.68
C ILE A 101 -33.31 27.55 -16.45
N PRO A 102 -33.33 28.63 -15.66
CA PRO A 102 -34.54 29.41 -15.51
C PRO A 102 -34.93 29.98 -16.88
N PRO A 103 -36.23 29.95 -17.26
CA PRO A 103 -36.66 30.47 -18.54
C PRO A 103 -36.27 31.94 -18.64
N LEU A 104 -35.63 32.32 -19.75
CA LEU A 104 -35.32 33.71 -20.08
C LEU A 104 -36.65 34.46 -20.22
N SER A 105 -36.97 35.26 -19.21
CA SER A 105 -38.09 36.21 -19.19
C SER A 105 -37.71 37.53 -19.84
#